data_AF-A0A7V4JRG3-F1
#
_entry.id   AF-A0A7V4JRG3-F1
#
_cell.length_a   1.000
_cell.length_b   1.000
_cell.length_c   1.000
_cell.angle_alpha   90.00
_cell.angle_beta   90.00
_cell.angle_gamma   90.00
#
_symmetry.space_group_name_H-M   'P 1'
#
loop_
_entity.id
_entity.type
_entity.pdbx_description
1 polymer ?
#
loop_
_entity_poly.entity_id
_entity_poly.type
_entity_poly.pdbx_seq_one_letter_code
_entity_poly.pdbx_strand_id
1 'polypeptide(L)'
;IIFCPEVTLGLGIPRPRILITKIKDTERLIQPETGRDLTEDMIKVCKEALAGFKEVDGFLLKAKSPSCGVRSAKLYQNEKVIGKTSGFFAKLAERTFPYLPLEDEGRLKDFKIRDHFLTRIFTFAELRKLLQDPSPSKLVRFHTRYKYLLMSYDQSALKKLGQIVASSNNAFQEKLLLYKEYFYKAFQRKTNVRRHINTLQHIFGYLSKGLTFKEKEHFFELLEKFQKGLIELTTLLELLKSWAIRFEKDYFLFQSYLEPYPRELLLAI
;
A
#
# COMPACT_ATOMS: atom_id res chain seq x y z
N ILE A 1 -4.78 0.13 -15.45
CA ILE A 1 -4.27 1.11 -16.45
C ILE A 1 -2.84 0.68 -16.80
N ILE A 2 -2.54 0.50 -18.09
CA ILE A 2 -1.17 0.26 -18.57
C ILE A 2 -0.70 1.54 -19.23
N PHE A 3 0.46 2.06 -18.82
CA PHE A 3 0.96 3.34 -19.30
C PHE A 3 2.48 3.33 -19.39
N CYS A 4 3.02 3.83 -20.50
CA CYS A 4 4.45 4.05 -20.68
C CYS A 4 4.69 5.52 -21.06
N PRO A 5 5.33 6.32 -20.18
CA PRO A 5 5.62 7.73 -20.47
C PRO A 5 6.45 7.90 -21.75
N GLU A 6 7.40 7.01 -21.98
CA GLU A 6 8.36 7.08 -23.09
C GLU A 6 7.72 6.79 -24.46
N VAL A 7 6.79 5.83 -24.50
CA VAL A 7 6.02 5.53 -25.72
C VAL A 7 5.02 6.66 -26.00
N THR A 8 4.36 7.17 -24.96
CA THR A 8 3.41 8.29 -25.08
C THR A 8 4.11 9.57 -25.55
N LEU A 9 5.37 9.77 -25.16
CA LEU A 9 6.24 10.84 -25.65
C LEU A 9 6.67 10.66 -27.12
N GLY A 10 6.40 9.49 -27.73
CA GLY A 10 6.72 9.22 -29.14
C GLY A 10 8.14 8.73 -29.39
N LEU A 11 8.85 8.21 -28.38
CA LEU A 11 10.24 7.79 -28.56
C LEU A 11 10.45 6.48 -29.36
N GLY A 12 9.38 5.73 -29.63
CA GLY A 12 9.45 4.46 -30.38
C GLY A 12 9.93 3.25 -29.57
N ILE A 13 9.90 2.07 -30.20
CA ILE A 13 10.40 0.78 -29.68
C ILE A 13 11.05 0.00 -30.84
N PRO A 14 12.38 -0.27 -30.84
CA PRO A 14 13.37 0.20 -29.88
C PRO A 14 13.64 1.70 -29.98
N ARG A 15 14.39 2.26 -29.03
CA ARG A 15 14.78 3.68 -29.02
C ARG A 15 16.17 3.89 -28.41
N PRO A 16 16.83 5.04 -28.67
CA PRO A 16 18.05 5.42 -27.96
C PRO A 16 17.82 5.60 -26.45
N ARG A 17 18.89 5.46 -25.66
CA ARG A 17 18.79 5.54 -24.21
C ARG A 17 18.43 6.97 -23.78
N ILE A 18 17.76 7.07 -22.64
CA ILE A 18 17.52 8.34 -21.97
C ILE A 18 18.12 8.24 -20.57
N LEU A 19 18.69 9.33 -20.07
CA LEU A 19 19.38 9.38 -18.79
C LEU A 19 18.83 10.54 -17.96
N ILE A 20 18.75 10.36 -16.65
CA ILE A 20 18.53 11.47 -15.73
C ILE A 20 19.89 12.08 -15.40
N THR A 21 20.13 13.31 -15.80
CA THR A 21 21.38 14.04 -15.60
C THR A 21 21.16 15.25 -14.70
N LYS A 22 21.97 15.40 -13.64
CA LYS A 22 22.01 16.59 -12.81
C LYS A 22 22.80 17.68 -13.54
N ILE A 23 22.11 18.73 -13.95
CA ILE A 23 22.69 19.95 -14.53
C ILE A 23 22.42 21.10 -13.56
N LYS A 24 23.49 21.67 -12.98
CA LYS A 24 23.42 22.55 -11.81
C LYS A 24 22.64 21.85 -10.69
N ASP A 25 21.55 22.41 -10.21
CA ASP A 25 20.67 21.80 -9.20
C ASP A 25 19.35 21.25 -9.76
N THR A 26 19.27 21.07 -11.07
CA THR A 26 18.08 20.50 -11.73
C THR A 26 18.39 19.13 -12.34
N GLU A 27 17.45 18.21 -12.19
CA GLU A 27 17.50 16.94 -12.92
C GLU A 27 16.85 17.12 -14.29
N ARG A 28 17.56 16.71 -15.34
CA ARG A 28 17.15 16.77 -16.74
C ARG A 28 17.10 15.38 -17.34
N LEU A 29 16.17 15.13 -18.26
CA LEU A 29 16.05 13.89 -19.01
C LEU A 29 16.71 14.04 -20.38
N ILE A 30 17.94 13.55 -20.53
CA ILE A 30 18.75 13.74 -21.72
C ILE A 30 18.82 12.44 -22.53
N GLN A 31 18.71 12.54 -23.85
CA GLN A 31 18.98 11.47 -24.81
C GLN A 31 20.41 11.67 -25.37
N PRO A 32 21.43 10.93 -24.87
CA PRO A 32 22.83 11.21 -25.21
C PRO A 32 23.15 11.09 -26.70
N GLU A 33 22.56 10.10 -27.38
CA GLU A 33 22.84 9.82 -28.79
C GLU A 33 22.42 10.96 -29.72
N THR A 34 21.39 11.72 -29.35
CA THR A 34 20.84 12.80 -30.17
C THR A 34 21.06 14.19 -29.56
N GLY A 35 21.59 14.25 -28.33
CA GLY A 35 21.73 15.49 -27.55
C GLY A 35 20.39 16.13 -27.13
N ARG A 36 19.25 15.46 -27.31
CA ARG A 36 17.93 16.04 -27.01
C ARG A 36 17.69 16.11 -25.51
N ASP A 37 17.25 17.27 -25.03
CA ASP A 37 16.65 17.41 -23.71
C ASP A 37 15.14 17.15 -23.82
N LEU A 38 14.67 16.09 -23.19
CA LEU A 38 13.28 15.62 -23.20
C LEU A 38 12.53 15.99 -21.91
N THR A 39 13.12 16.82 -21.05
CA THR A 39 12.62 17.08 -19.69
C THR A 39 11.20 17.64 -19.69
N GLU A 40 10.97 18.73 -20.42
CA GLU A 40 9.69 19.43 -20.39
C GLU A 40 8.57 18.61 -21.05
N ASP A 41 8.87 17.98 -22.18
CA ASP A 41 7.92 17.12 -22.87
C ASP A 41 7.54 15.90 -22.01
N MET A 42 8.52 15.29 -21.33
CA MET A 42 8.25 14.18 -20.41
C MET A 42 7.39 14.63 -19.23
N ILE A 43 7.67 15.79 -18.64
CA ILE A 43 6.86 16.35 -17.54
C ILE A 43 5.43 16.60 -18.01
N LYS A 44 5.25 17.17 -19.21
CA LYS A 44 3.93 17.42 -19.80
C LYS A 44 3.15 16.13 -19.98
N VAL A 45 3.73 15.13 -20.65
CA VAL A 45 3.12 13.80 -20.85
C VAL A 45 2.73 13.16 -19.53
N CYS A 46 3.60 13.21 -18.52
CA CYS A 46 3.30 12.64 -17.21
C CYS A 46 2.16 13.37 -16.50
N LYS A 47 2.14 14.71 -16.52
CA LYS A 47 1.07 15.51 -15.90
C LYS A 47 -0.29 15.26 -16.55
N GLU A 48 -0.33 15.24 -17.88
CA GLU A 48 -1.56 14.96 -18.65
C GLU A 48 -2.09 13.56 -18.33
N ALA A 49 -1.22 12.56 -18.31
CA ALA A 49 -1.61 11.19 -17.96
C ALA A 49 -2.15 11.10 -16.52
N LEU A 50 -1.42 11.64 -15.53
CA LEU A 50 -1.82 11.59 -14.13
C LEU A 50 -3.12 12.35 -13.86
N ALA A 51 -3.39 13.44 -14.57
CA ALA A 51 -4.67 14.15 -14.48
C ALA A 51 -5.84 13.33 -15.05
N GLY A 52 -5.57 12.50 -16.07
CA GLY A 52 -6.56 11.59 -16.66
C GLY A 52 -6.82 10.32 -15.85
N PHE A 53 -5.96 9.97 -14.90
CA PHE A 53 -6.08 8.75 -14.11
C PHE A 53 -7.20 8.86 -13.08
N LYS A 54 -8.35 8.29 -13.42
CA LYS A 54 -9.48 8.08 -12.52
C LYS A 54 -9.38 6.70 -11.89
N GLU A 55 -9.83 6.58 -10.65
CA GLU A 55 -9.98 5.28 -9.97
C GLU A 55 -8.68 4.46 -9.82
N VAL A 56 -7.59 5.14 -9.47
CA VAL A 56 -6.30 4.49 -9.17
C VAL A 56 -6.13 4.34 -7.67
N ASP A 57 -5.71 3.14 -7.25
CA ASP A 57 -5.50 2.78 -5.84
C ASP A 57 -4.01 2.49 -5.53
N GLY A 58 -3.12 2.59 -6.52
CA GLY A 58 -1.68 2.35 -6.39
C GLY A 58 -0.93 2.33 -7.72
N PHE A 59 0.41 2.36 -7.67
CA PHE A 59 1.29 2.36 -8.82
C PHE A 59 2.35 1.25 -8.70
N LEU A 60 2.38 0.35 -9.68
CA LEU A 60 3.47 -0.60 -9.90
C LEU A 60 4.28 -0.16 -11.11
N LEU A 61 5.52 0.25 -10.88
CA LEU A 61 6.38 0.90 -11.86
C LEU A 61 7.59 0.05 -12.23
N LYS A 62 8.25 0.38 -13.35
CA LYS A 62 9.44 -0.32 -13.82
C LYS A 62 10.71 0.20 -13.14
N ALA A 63 11.43 -0.68 -12.44
CA ALA A 63 12.65 -0.38 -11.70
C ALA A 63 13.78 0.06 -12.64
N LYS A 64 14.64 0.94 -12.13
CA LYS A 64 15.79 1.53 -12.84
C LYS A 64 15.45 2.38 -14.06
N SER A 65 14.16 2.54 -14.41
CA SER A 65 13.73 3.36 -15.53
C SER A 65 13.91 4.86 -15.22
N PRO A 66 14.50 5.65 -16.13
CA PRO A 66 14.57 7.12 -16.04
C PRO A 66 13.20 7.80 -15.96
N SER A 67 12.14 7.15 -16.46
CA SER A 67 10.77 7.65 -16.37
C SER A 67 10.05 7.10 -15.14
N CYS A 68 10.14 5.80 -14.89
CA CYS A 68 9.27 5.11 -13.92
C CYS A 68 9.96 4.60 -12.64
N GLY A 69 11.31 4.56 -12.58
CA GLY A 69 12.01 3.94 -11.46
C GLY A 69 11.74 4.62 -10.12
N VAL A 70 11.51 3.85 -9.06
CA VAL A 70 11.20 4.37 -7.72
C VAL A 70 12.46 4.40 -6.89
N ARG A 71 13.13 5.57 -6.85
CA ARG A 71 14.45 5.76 -6.21
C ARG A 71 15.53 4.79 -6.70
N SER A 72 15.31 4.19 -7.87
CA SER A 72 16.16 3.14 -8.45
C SER A 72 16.79 3.54 -9.78
N ALA A 73 16.37 4.66 -10.38
CA ALA A 73 16.94 5.18 -11.62
C ALA A 73 18.32 5.78 -11.35
N LYS A 74 19.28 5.56 -12.25
CA LYS A 74 20.63 6.13 -12.14
C LYS A 74 20.59 7.65 -12.37
N LEU A 75 21.26 8.40 -11.51
CA LEU A 75 21.47 9.83 -11.67
C LEU A 75 22.90 10.08 -12.16
N TYR A 76 23.04 10.80 -13.26
CA TYR A 76 24.30 11.11 -13.91
C TYR A 76 24.72 12.56 -13.67
N GLN A 77 26.02 12.82 -13.66
CA GLN A 77 26.61 14.16 -13.75
C GLN A 77 27.96 14.04 -14.45
N ASN A 78 28.21 14.85 -15.48
CA ASN A 78 29.41 14.76 -16.32
C ASN A 78 29.70 13.31 -16.76
N GLU A 79 28.66 12.64 -17.29
CA GLU A 79 28.68 11.24 -17.77
C GLU A 79 28.95 10.15 -16.71
N LYS A 80 29.19 10.54 -15.46
CA LYS A 80 29.40 9.60 -14.34
C LYS A 80 28.14 9.41 -13.54
N VAL A 81 27.92 8.20 -13.03
CA VAL A 81 26.82 7.92 -12.10
C VAL A 81 27.19 8.47 -10.73
N ILE A 82 26.40 9.41 -10.21
CA ILE A 82 26.61 10.02 -8.89
C ILE A 82 25.64 9.52 -7.82
N GLY A 83 24.64 8.71 -8.22
CA GLY A 83 23.68 8.15 -7.29
C GLY A 83 22.45 7.57 -7.96
N LYS A 84 21.37 7.48 -7.19
CA LYS A 84 20.05 7.05 -7.65
C LYS A 84 18.99 8.10 -7.33
N THR A 85 17.99 8.20 -8.18
CA THR A 85 16.84 9.09 -8.03
C THR A 85 15.57 8.38 -8.50
N SER A 86 14.43 9.04 -8.34
CA SER A 86 13.16 8.59 -8.92
C SER A 86 13.02 9.10 -10.35
N GLY A 87 12.42 8.30 -11.21
CA GLY A 87 12.07 8.74 -12.55
C GLY A 87 11.01 9.85 -12.55
N PHE A 88 10.90 10.58 -13.66
CA PHE A 88 10.02 11.74 -13.78
C PHE A 88 8.54 11.42 -13.51
N PHE A 89 8.04 10.31 -14.05
CA PHE A 89 6.68 9.84 -13.79
C PHE A 89 6.49 9.47 -12.32
N ALA A 90 7.44 8.72 -11.74
CA ALA A 90 7.37 8.30 -10.34
C ALA A 90 7.33 9.51 -9.39
N LYS A 91 8.15 10.53 -9.63
CA LYS A 91 8.16 11.78 -8.84
C LYS A 91 6.84 12.54 -8.93
N LEU A 92 6.27 12.64 -10.13
CA LEU A 92 4.99 13.32 -10.31
C LEU A 92 3.84 12.52 -9.70
N ALA A 93 3.82 11.20 -9.85
CA ALA A 93 2.82 10.32 -9.23
C ALA A 93 2.84 10.40 -7.70
N GLU A 94 4.02 10.39 -7.07
CA GLU A 94 4.17 10.55 -5.60
C GLU A 94 3.63 11.91 -5.11
N ARG A 95 3.77 12.98 -5.90
CA ARG A 95 3.24 14.31 -5.58
C ARG A 95 1.73 14.43 -5.80
N THR A 96 1.22 13.88 -6.90
CA THR A 96 -0.20 13.94 -7.26
C THR A 96 -1.04 13.04 -6.36
N PHE A 97 -0.51 11.88 -5.96
CA PHE A 97 -1.20 10.87 -5.17
C PHE A 97 -0.42 10.52 -3.88
N PRO A 98 -0.26 11.47 -2.94
CA PRO A 98 0.65 11.35 -1.79
C PRO A 98 0.29 10.22 -0.81
N TYR A 99 -0.95 9.70 -0.90
CA TYR A 99 -1.43 8.61 -0.05
C TYR A 99 -1.42 7.25 -0.73
N LEU A 100 -1.28 7.18 -2.06
CA LEU A 100 -1.34 5.90 -2.76
C LEU A 100 -0.01 5.15 -2.66
N PRO A 101 -0.02 3.81 -2.58
CA PRO A 101 1.18 3.01 -2.62
C PRO A 101 1.84 3.13 -4.00
N LEU A 102 3.15 3.36 -4.01
CA LEU A 102 3.95 3.49 -5.23
C LEU A 102 5.23 2.70 -5.03
N GLU A 103 5.39 1.63 -5.80
CA GLU A 103 6.51 0.71 -5.70
C GLU A 103 7.00 0.30 -7.09
N ASP A 104 8.23 -0.18 -7.18
CA ASP A 104 8.75 -0.82 -8.41
C ASP A 104 8.85 -2.34 -8.25
N GLU A 105 8.88 -3.07 -9.37
CA GLU A 105 8.94 -4.53 -9.37
C GLU A 105 10.20 -5.09 -8.70
N GLY A 106 11.26 -4.29 -8.61
CA GLY A 106 12.48 -4.68 -7.89
C GLY A 106 12.28 -4.71 -6.39
N ARG A 107 11.57 -3.71 -5.85
CA ARG A 107 11.24 -3.58 -4.42
C ARG A 107 10.21 -4.60 -3.97
N LEU A 108 9.28 -4.99 -4.84
CA LEU A 108 8.27 -6.02 -4.54
C LEU A 108 8.85 -7.45 -4.39
N LYS A 109 10.15 -7.65 -4.65
CA LYS A 109 10.83 -8.90 -4.29
C LYS A 109 10.98 -9.08 -2.77
N ASP A 110 11.00 -7.98 -2.02
CA ASP A 110 10.95 -8.03 -0.56
C ASP A 110 9.52 -8.30 -0.11
N PHE A 111 9.32 -9.42 0.57
CA PHE A 111 8.00 -9.86 1.02
C PHE A 111 7.28 -8.80 1.88
N LYS A 112 8.00 -8.08 2.76
CA LYS A 112 7.40 -7.07 3.64
C LYS A 112 7.03 -5.80 2.89
N ILE A 113 7.73 -5.45 1.81
CA ILE A 113 7.31 -4.37 0.90
C ILE A 113 6.06 -4.83 0.13
N ARG A 114 6.09 -6.03 -0.44
CA ARG A 114 4.99 -6.60 -1.22
C ARG A 114 3.70 -6.73 -0.42
N ASP A 115 3.75 -7.33 0.76
CA ASP A 115 2.61 -7.49 1.65
C ASP A 115 1.95 -6.15 2.00
N HIS A 116 2.77 -5.14 2.33
CA HIS A 116 2.30 -3.80 2.61
C HIS A 116 1.68 -3.10 1.38
N PHE A 117 2.31 -3.24 0.22
CA PHE A 117 1.83 -2.70 -1.05
C PHE A 117 0.47 -3.30 -1.44
N LEU A 118 0.35 -4.62 -1.42
CA LEU A 118 -0.88 -5.35 -1.73
C LEU A 118 -1.98 -4.99 -0.72
N THR A 119 -1.69 -5.02 0.57
CA THR A 119 -2.63 -4.62 1.63
C THR A 119 -3.22 -3.24 1.34
N ARG A 120 -2.40 -2.26 0.99
CA ARG A 120 -2.85 -0.90 0.68
C ARG A 120 -3.71 -0.83 -0.57
N ILE A 121 -3.31 -1.48 -1.67
CA ILE A 121 -4.09 -1.46 -2.92
C ILE A 121 -5.50 -1.99 -2.69
N PHE A 122 -5.62 -3.18 -2.10
CA PHE A 122 -6.93 -3.81 -1.89
C PHE A 122 -7.78 -3.04 -0.88
N THR A 123 -7.16 -2.54 0.18
CA THR A 123 -7.82 -1.70 1.19
C THR A 123 -8.34 -0.38 0.60
N PHE A 124 -7.56 0.27 -0.26
CA PHE A 124 -7.97 1.53 -0.90
C PHE A 124 -9.01 1.30 -2.00
N ALA A 125 -8.92 0.21 -2.74
CA ALA A 125 -9.95 -0.20 -3.69
C ALA A 125 -11.31 -0.47 -3.01
N GLU A 126 -11.33 -1.17 -1.87
CA GLU A 126 -12.57 -1.35 -1.09
C GLU A 126 -13.11 -0.02 -0.56
N LEU A 127 -12.25 0.90 -0.08
CA LEU A 127 -12.68 2.24 0.33
C LEU A 127 -13.28 3.02 -0.83
N ARG A 128 -12.66 2.99 -2.02
CA ARG A 128 -13.17 3.66 -3.21
C ARG A 128 -14.55 3.14 -3.60
N LYS A 129 -14.78 1.82 -3.54
CA LYS A 129 -16.11 1.22 -3.76
C LYS A 129 -17.14 1.72 -2.75
N LEU A 130 -16.78 1.83 -1.47
CA LEU A 130 -17.66 2.44 -0.46
C LEU A 130 -18.03 3.88 -0.83
N LEU A 131 -17.07 4.67 -1.32
CA LEU A 131 -17.27 6.07 -1.65
C LEU A 131 -18.11 6.30 -2.93
N GLN A 132 -18.23 5.31 -3.81
CA GLN A 132 -19.07 5.40 -5.01
C GLN A 132 -20.58 5.34 -4.68
N ASP A 133 -20.97 4.57 -3.67
CA ASP A 133 -22.36 4.45 -3.21
C ASP A 133 -22.39 4.38 -1.67
N PRO A 134 -22.16 5.50 -0.99
CA PRO A 134 -21.98 5.52 0.45
C PRO A 134 -23.32 5.59 1.19
N SER A 135 -23.41 4.86 2.30
CA SER A 135 -24.48 5.03 3.29
C SER A 135 -23.92 4.88 4.71
N PRO A 136 -24.60 5.41 5.74
CA PRO A 136 -24.16 5.25 7.12
C PRO A 136 -23.93 3.79 7.52
N SER A 137 -24.83 2.89 7.12
CA SER A 137 -24.71 1.44 7.41
C SER A 137 -23.52 0.80 6.69
N LYS A 138 -23.25 1.17 5.44
CA LYS A 138 -22.08 0.70 4.69
C LYS A 138 -20.77 1.19 5.30
N LEU A 139 -20.72 2.45 5.77
CA LEU A 139 -19.54 2.99 6.45
C LEU A 139 -19.27 2.26 7.78
N VAL A 140 -20.31 2.01 8.58
CA VAL A 140 -20.19 1.23 9.82
C VAL A 140 -19.65 -0.17 9.50
N ARG A 141 -20.27 -0.87 8.55
CA ARG A 141 -19.85 -2.22 8.15
C ARG A 141 -18.40 -2.26 7.64
N PHE A 142 -18.01 -1.29 6.82
CA PHE A 142 -16.63 -1.14 6.35
C PHE A 142 -15.67 -0.94 7.52
N HIS A 143 -15.95 0.00 8.42
CA HIS A 143 -15.10 0.23 9.59
C HIS A 143 -14.99 -1.01 10.48
N THR A 144 -16.09 -1.74 10.67
CA THR A 144 -16.10 -3.02 11.41
C THR A 144 -15.20 -4.06 10.75
N ARG A 145 -15.20 -4.19 9.42
CA ARG A 145 -14.35 -5.11 8.66
C ARG A 145 -12.86 -4.80 8.81
N TYR A 146 -12.51 -3.51 8.88
CA TYR A 146 -11.13 -3.03 8.90
C TYR A 146 -10.57 -2.80 10.32
N LYS A 147 -11.36 -3.02 11.37
CA LYS A 147 -11.02 -2.73 12.77
C LYS A 147 -9.64 -3.28 13.18
N TYR A 148 -9.41 -4.58 13.03
CA TYR A 148 -8.14 -5.19 13.45
C TYR A 148 -6.98 -4.85 12.50
N LEU A 149 -7.25 -4.62 11.23
CA LEU A 149 -6.20 -4.18 10.30
C LEU A 149 -5.73 -2.77 10.68
N LEU A 150 -6.66 -1.83 10.90
CA LEU A 150 -6.36 -0.52 11.46
C LEU A 150 -5.63 -0.61 12.80
N MET A 151 -6.01 -1.57 13.66
CA MET A 151 -5.31 -1.78 14.92
C MET A 151 -3.84 -2.16 14.74
N SER A 152 -3.52 -3.02 13.76
CA SER A 152 -2.13 -3.39 13.47
C SER A 152 -1.34 -2.25 12.82
N TYR A 153 -2.02 -1.32 12.14
CA TYR A 153 -1.38 -0.20 11.46
C TYR A 153 -1.23 1.02 12.37
N ASP A 154 -2.33 1.49 12.96
CA ASP A 154 -2.38 2.70 13.76
C ASP A 154 -3.60 2.70 14.72
N GLN A 155 -3.36 2.40 16.00
CA GLN A 155 -4.40 2.45 17.04
C GLN A 155 -5.01 3.85 17.24
N SER A 156 -4.22 4.92 17.04
CA SER A 156 -4.71 6.28 17.18
C SER A 156 -5.69 6.61 16.05
N ALA A 157 -5.38 6.19 14.83
CA ALA A 157 -6.27 6.30 13.69
C ALA A 157 -7.52 5.43 13.88
N LEU A 158 -7.40 4.19 14.39
CA LEU A 158 -8.55 3.35 14.71
C LEU A 158 -9.53 4.07 15.65
N LYS A 159 -9.03 4.66 16.75
CA LYS A 159 -9.85 5.40 17.71
C LYS A 159 -10.52 6.62 17.04
N LYS A 160 -9.76 7.40 16.27
CA LYS A 160 -10.28 8.60 15.60
C LYS A 160 -11.32 8.27 14.54
N LEU A 161 -11.08 7.24 13.73
CA LEU A 161 -12.03 6.76 12.71
C LEU A 161 -13.30 6.23 13.35
N GLY A 162 -13.21 5.50 14.46
CA GLY A 162 -14.39 5.05 15.22
C GLY A 162 -15.25 6.22 15.72
N GLN A 163 -14.62 7.28 16.22
CA GLN A 163 -15.33 8.51 16.62
C GLN A 163 -16.01 9.19 15.43
N ILE A 164 -15.35 9.26 14.27
CA ILE A 164 -15.92 9.81 13.04
C ILE A 164 -17.16 9.02 12.63
N VAL A 165 -17.09 7.68 12.66
CA VAL A 165 -18.22 6.80 12.33
C VAL A 165 -19.39 7.04 13.27
N ALA A 166 -19.15 7.11 14.58
CA ALA A 166 -20.18 7.24 15.61
C ALA A 166 -20.77 8.66 15.75
N SER A 167 -20.07 9.71 15.29
CA SER A 167 -20.53 11.10 15.44
C SER A 167 -21.85 11.37 14.72
N SER A 168 -22.82 11.98 15.41
CA SER A 168 -24.07 12.46 14.79
C SER A 168 -24.00 13.94 14.38
N ASN A 169 -22.90 14.64 14.68
CA ASN A 169 -22.83 16.10 14.60
C ASN A 169 -22.50 16.64 13.20
N ASN A 170 -21.95 15.79 12.31
CA ASN A 170 -21.51 16.22 10.99
C ASN A 170 -22.44 15.66 9.92
N ALA A 171 -22.64 16.43 8.85
CA ALA A 171 -23.28 15.92 7.65
C ALA A 171 -22.54 14.68 7.13
N PHE A 172 -23.27 13.71 6.59
CA PHE A 172 -22.68 12.42 6.19
C PHE A 172 -21.55 12.58 5.16
N GLN A 173 -21.66 13.54 4.23
CA GLN A 173 -20.61 13.82 3.24
C GLN A 173 -19.30 14.31 3.87
N GLU A 174 -19.39 15.22 4.86
CA GLU A 174 -18.22 15.70 5.59
C GLU A 174 -17.55 14.56 6.37
N LYS A 175 -18.37 13.69 6.98
CA LYS A 175 -17.90 12.48 7.66
C LYS A 175 -17.10 11.58 6.71
N LEU A 176 -17.56 11.38 5.48
CA LEU A 176 -16.86 10.56 4.48
C LEU A 176 -15.51 11.17 4.08
N LEU A 177 -15.44 12.49 3.88
CA LEU A 177 -14.19 13.18 3.53
C LEU A 177 -13.15 13.02 4.64
N LEU A 178 -13.55 13.27 5.90
CA LEU A 178 -12.67 13.09 7.06
C LEU A 178 -12.26 11.63 7.23
N TYR A 179 -13.22 10.69 7.13
CA TYR A 179 -12.94 9.27 7.25
C TYR A 179 -11.91 8.82 6.19
N LYS A 180 -12.12 9.20 4.92
CA LYS A 180 -11.22 8.91 3.81
C LYS A 180 -9.80 9.38 4.10
N GLU A 181 -9.63 10.62 4.52
CA GLU A 181 -8.31 11.20 4.80
C GLU A 181 -7.57 10.47 5.93
N TYR A 182 -8.23 10.27 7.08
CA TYR A 182 -7.63 9.55 8.21
C TYR A 182 -7.35 8.09 7.89
N PHE A 183 -8.21 7.45 7.10
CA PHE A 183 -8.03 6.07 6.68
C PHE A 183 -6.78 5.93 5.79
N TYR A 184 -6.61 6.79 4.78
CA TYR A 184 -5.39 6.81 3.97
C TYR A 184 -4.12 7.01 4.81
N LYS A 185 -4.15 7.97 5.75
CA LYS A 185 -3.02 8.27 6.64
C LYS A 185 -2.62 7.07 7.51
N ALA A 186 -3.60 6.31 8.01
CA ALA A 186 -3.36 5.14 8.87
C ALA A 186 -2.43 4.10 8.21
N PHE A 187 -2.49 3.99 6.89
CA PHE A 187 -1.72 2.99 6.12
C PHE A 187 -0.44 3.54 5.49
N GLN A 188 -0.04 4.80 5.74
CA GLN A 188 1.18 5.35 5.14
C GLN A 188 2.46 4.70 5.67
N ARG A 189 2.44 4.19 6.90
CA ARG A 189 3.59 3.51 7.51
C ARG A 189 3.31 2.02 7.60
N LYS A 190 4.35 1.22 7.37
CA LYS A 190 4.28 -0.22 7.60
C LYS A 190 3.94 -0.50 9.07
N THR A 191 3.14 -1.54 9.27
CA THR A 191 2.97 -2.21 10.56
C THR A 191 4.32 -2.79 11.05
N ASN A 192 4.35 -3.22 12.30
CA ASN A 192 5.50 -3.90 12.90
C ASN A 192 5.06 -5.08 13.77
N VAL A 193 6.02 -5.93 14.10
CA VAL A 193 5.82 -7.16 14.89
C VAL A 193 5.05 -6.89 16.18
N ARG A 194 5.41 -5.83 16.93
CA ARG A 194 4.74 -5.48 18.19
C ARG A 194 3.25 -5.17 18.00
N ARG A 195 2.89 -4.42 16.95
CA ARG A 195 1.50 -4.08 16.64
C ARG A 195 0.69 -5.31 16.19
N HIS A 196 1.32 -6.21 15.43
CA HIS A 196 0.70 -7.49 15.11
C HIS A 196 0.44 -8.34 16.35
N ILE A 197 1.44 -8.53 17.22
CA ILE A 197 1.29 -9.29 18.47
C ILE A 197 0.12 -8.73 19.30
N ASN A 198 0.06 -7.41 19.46
CA ASN A 198 -1.05 -6.79 20.18
C ASN A 198 -2.41 -7.08 19.51
N THR A 199 -2.51 -6.94 18.19
CA THR A 199 -3.75 -7.22 17.45
C THR A 199 -4.16 -8.70 17.57
N LEU A 200 -3.20 -9.63 17.44
CA LEU A 200 -3.40 -11.07 17.58
C LEU A 200 -3.88 -11.43 18.98
N GLN A 201 -3.28 -10.87 20.03
CA GLN A 201 -3.71 -11.06 21.42
C GLN A 201 -5.13 -10.54 21.66
N HIS A 202 -5.49 -9.41 21.05
CA HIS A 202 -6.85 -8.88 21.12
C HIS A 202 -7.87 -9.85 20.49
N ILE A 203 -7.59 -10.41 19.31
CA ILE A 203 -8.46 -11.42 18.68
C ILE A 203 -8.51 -12.70 19.52
N PHE A 204 -7.35 -13.18 19.98
CA PHE A 204 -7.22 -14.34 20.84
C PHE A 204 -8.08 -14.23 22.10
N GLY A 205 -8.12 -13.05 22.75
CA GLY A 205 -8.94 -12.84 23.95
C GLY A 205 -10.41 -13.23 23.74
N TYR A 206 -10.98 -12.95 22.56
CA TYR A 206 -12.35 -13.33 22.23
C TYR A 206 -12.52 -14.82 21.88
N LEU A 207 -11.52 -15.44 21.24
CA LEU A 207 -11.54 -16.85 20.84
C LEU A 207 -11.15 -17.81 21.97
N SER A 208 -10.45 -17.31 23.00
CA SER A 208 -9.83 -18.13 24.05
C SER A 208 -10.79 -18.92 24.93
N LYS A 209 -12.09 -18.57 24.95
CA LYS A 209 -13.10 -19.25 25.76
C LYS A 209 -13.29 -20.72 25.36
N GLY A 210 -13.12 -21.05 24.08
CA GLY A 210 -13.28 -22.41 23.55
C GLY A 210 -12.00 -23.24 23.50
N LEU A 211 -10.88 -22.71 23.99
CA LEU A 211 -9.56 -23.32 23.90
C LEU A 211 -9.17 -24.05 25.19
N THR A 212 -8.56 -25.22 25.03
CA THR A 212 -7.88 -25.96 26.09
C THR A 212 -6.64 -25.21 26.58
N PHE A 213 -6.11 -25.61 27.75
CA PHE A 213 -4.86 -25.04 28.26
C PHE A 213 -3.69 -25.20 27.28
N LYS A 214 -3.52 -26.38 26.69
CA LYS A 214 -2.45 -26.68 25.73
C LYS A 214 -2.54 -25.84 24.45
N GLU A 215 -3.75 -25.60 23.94
CA GLU A 215 -3.95 -24.72 22.78
C GLU A 215 -3.57 -23.26 23.08
N LYS A 216 -3.88 -22.78 24.29
CA LYS A 216 -3.50 -21.43 24.73
C LYS A 216 -1.99 -21.30 24.90
N GLU A 217 -1.35 -22.28 25.53
CA GLU A 217 0.11 -22.34 25.67
C GLU A 217 0.80 -22.31 24.30
N HIS A 218 0.36 -23.17 23.38
CA HIS A 218 0.89 -23.21 22.02
C HIS A 218 0.75 -21.87 21.27
N PHE A 219 -0.35 -21.14 21.46
CA PHE A 219 -0.52 -19.80 20.89
C PHE A 219 0.58 -18.83 21.34
N PHE A 220 0.87 -18.80 22.64
CA PHE A 220 1.88 -17.92 23.19
C PHE A 220 3.29 -18.32 22.75
N GLU A 221 3.59 -19.61 22.63
CA GLU A 221 4.83 -20.08 22.02
C GLU A 221 4.99 -19.60 20.56
N LEU A 222 3.92 -19.65 19.77
CA LEU A 222 3.94 -19.13 18.40
C LEU A 222 4.12 -17.61 18.36
N LEU A 223 3.51 -16.85 19.29
CA LEU A 223 3.75 -15.41 19.40
C LEU A 223 5.22 -15.10 19.70
N GLU A 224 5.86 -15.86 20.59
CA GLU A 224 7.29 -15.71 20.87
C GLU A 224 8.17 -16.04 19.66
N LYS A 225 7.85 -17.12 18.93
CA LYS A 225 8.54 -17.49 17.69
C LYS A 225 8.39 -16.39 16.64
N PHE A 226 7.20 -15.81 16.48
CA PHE A 226 6.96 -14.70 15.55
C PHE A 226 7.72 -13.45 15.99
N GLN A 227 7.75 -13.15 17.29
CA GLN A 227 8.53 -12.03 17.83
C GLN A 227 10.02 -12.14 17.50
N LYS A 228 10.56 -13.37 17.53
CA LYS A 228 11.95 -13.72 17.18
C LYS A 228 12.18 -13.86 15.67
N GLY A 229 11.16 -13.74 14.83
CA GLY A 229 11.25 -13.91 13.37
C GLY A 229 11.46 -15.36 12.91
N LEU A 230 11.12 -16.34 13.76
CA LEU A 230 11.26 -17.77 13.45
C LEU A 230 10.07 -18.34 12.67
N ILE A 231 8.94 -17.63 12.67
CA ILE A 231 7.75 -17.96 11.88
C ILE A 231 7.18 -16.68 11.27
N GLU A 232 6.39 -16.83 10.21
CA GLU A 232 5.68 -15.74 9.55
C GLU A 232 4.34 -15.43 10.25
N LEU A 233 3.82 -14.22 10.02
CA LEU A 233 2.52 -13.79 10.53
C LEU A 233 1.38 -14.72 10.05
N THR A 234 1.47 -15.22 8.82
CA THR A 234 0.46 -16.09 8.20
C THR A 234 0.16 -17.32 9.06
N THR A 235 1.16 -17.90 9.72
CA THR A 235 0.96 -19.04 10.63
C THR A 235 -0.01 -18.71 11.76
N LEU A 236 0.12 -17.52 12.36
CA LEU A 236 -0.76 -17.05 13.43
C LEU A 236 -2.15 -16.68 12.90
N LEU A 237 -2.24 -16.11 11.70
CA LEU A 237 -3.52 -15.78 11.07
C LEU A 237 -4.33 -17.04 10.73
N GLU A 238 -3.69 -18.08 10.17
CA GLU A 238 -4.35 -19.35 9.87
C GLU A 238 -4.81 -20.07 11.14
N LEU A 239 -4.02 -20.02 12.22
CA LEU A 239 -4.44 -20.58 13.50
C LEU A 239 -5.69 -19.88 14.05
N LEU A 240 -5.72 -18.54 14.05
CA LEU A 240 -6.89 -17.78 14.47
C LEU A 240 -8.09 -18.02 13.54
N LYS A 241 -7.87 -18.12 12.23
CA LYS A 241 -8.92 -18.43 11.24
C LYS A 241 -9.51 -19.82 11.50
N SER A 242 -8.68 -20.83 11.75
CA SER A 242 -9.12 -22.19 12.10
C SER A 242 -10.02 -22.20 13.34
N TRP A 243 -9.63 -21.49 14.40
CA TRP A 243 -10.48 -21.36 15.59
C TRP A 243 -11.76 -20.58 15.34
N ALA A 244 -11.70 -19.49 14.56
CA ALA A 244 -12.90 -18.74 14.19
C ALA A 244 -13.90 -19.60 13.41
N ILE A 245 -13.43 -20.50 12.53
CA ILE A 245 -14.26 -21.49 11.82
C ILE A 245 -14.85 -22.50 12.83
N ARG A 246 -14.00 -23.15 13.63
CA ARG A 246 -14.43 -24.17 14.61
C ARG A 246 -15.46 -23.63 15.61
N PHE A 247 -15.36 -22.36 15.99
CA PHE A 247 -16.24 -21.72 16.96
C PHE A 247 -17.38 -20.91 16.33
N GLU A 248 -17.55 -21.01 15.01
CA GLU A 248 -18.60 -20.31 14.24
C GLU A 248 -18.63 -18.80 14.55
N LYS A 249 -17.46 -18.18 14.52
CA LYS A 249 -17.29 -16.74 14.79
C LYS A 249 -17.18 -15.94 13.50
N ASP A 250 -18.30 -15.80 12.81
CA ASP A 250 -18.41 -15.04 11.55
C ASP A 250 -17.87 -13.62 11.66
N TYR A 251 -18.00 -12.98 12.83
CA TYR A 251 -17.45 -11.65 13.10
C TYR A 251 -15.95 -11.57 12.80
N PHE A 252 -15.17 -12.60 13.12
CA PHE A 252 -13.72 -12.64 12.88
C PHE A 252 -13.40 -13.04 11.44
N LEU A 253 -14.15 -13.97 10.86
CA LEU A 253 -14.02 -14.34 9.45
C LEU A 253 -14.31 -13.17 8.51
N PHE A 254 -15.17 -12.23 8.94
CA PHE A 254 -15.45 -10.99 8.23
C PHE A 254 -14.29 -9.98 8.25
N GLN A 255 -13.31 -10.12 9.15
CA GLN A 255 -12.24 -9.13 9.34
C GLN A 255 -11.21 -9.20 8.20
N SER A 256 -10.92 -8.05 7.60
CA SER A 256 -9.86 -7.90 6.59
C SER A 256 -8.47 -8.24 7.13
N TYR A 257 -8.24 -8.18 8.45
CA TYR A 257 -6.95 -8.53 9.04
C TYR A 257 -6.52 -10.00 8.79
N LEU A 258 -7.48 -10.93 8.71
CA LEU A 258 -7.16 -12.34 8.43
C LEU A 258 -6.78 -12.56 6.96
N GLU A 259 -7.30 -11.72 6.07
CA GLU A 259 -7.11 -11.85 4.62
C GLU A 259 -7.21 -10.46 3.96
N PRO A 260 -6.15 -9.64 4.03
CA PRO A 260 -6.18 -8.24 3.58
C PRO A 260 -6.19 -8.08 2.06
N TYR A 261 -5.83 -9.14 1.34
CA TYR A 261 -5.82 -9.26 -0.11
C TYR A 261 -5.94 -10.74 -0.51
N PRO A 262 -6.29 -11.06 -1.77
CA PRO A 262 -6.43 -12.44 -2.24
C PRO A 262 -5.16 -13.28 -2.02
N ARG A 263 -5.32 -14.49 -1.47
CA ARG A 263 -4.20 -15.38 -1.08
C ARG A 263 -3.33 -15.80 -2.24
N GLU A 264 -3.86 -15.85 -3.45
CA GLU A 264 -3.15 -16.25 -4.66
C GLU A 264 -1.93 -15.33 -4.91
N LEU A 265 -2.00 -14.08 -4.44
CA LEU A 265 -0.92 -13.09 -4.55
C LEU A 265 0.20 -13.27 -3.51
N LEU A 266 0.04 -14.19 -2.54
CA LEU A 266 1.13 -14.59 -1.65
C LEU A 266 2.12 -15.51 -2.37
N LEU A 267 1.60 -16.37 -3.26
CA LEU A 267 2.33 -17.44 -3.94
C LEU A 267 2.83 -17.02 -5.33
N ALA A 268 2.10 -16.15 -6.01
CA ALA A 268 2.45 -15.63 -7.31
C ALA A 268 3.13 -14.26 -7.18
N ILE A 269 4.45 -14.21 -7.39
CA ILE A 269 5.32 -13.10 -7.91
C ILE A 269 6.77 -13.40 -7.55
#